data_AF-A0A087SNQ1-F1
#
_entry.id   AF-A0A087SNQ1-F1
#
_cell.length_a   1.000
_cell.length_b   1.000
_cell.length_c   1.000
_cell.angle_alpha   90.00
_cell.angle_beta   90.00
_cell.angle_gamma   90.00
#
_symmetry.space_group_name_H-M   'P 1'
#
loop_
_entity.id
_entity.type
_entity.pdbx_description
1 polymer ?
#
loop_
_entity_poly.entity_id
_entity_poly.type
_entity_poly.pdbx_seq_one_letter_code
_entity_poly.pdbx_strand_id
1 'polypeptide(L)'
;MSLSTLCVHVQDEQLRAAAETMPSARYVPASHLDAILAGLTEEASAGLGALLFSDGMALDTKGYLDGLWADTQRRARELGTEAVLHENTTVHDLAELNVGKGPYAGIVLAMGAGVADLAGVKDHLPPFMDMVAGISLTLELGAEGWAGAVHPERVHGAEPPTATTAVEPDAHSPDARCAGDLPAHASGWPEGAPSLAAMPYIAAQGSRRCVIGATWDRPAAPDQNPGTAPRTAGELLSQARALWPGLAAWRVAHRAHGTRVVSQRTDHGTPPYGGRLALGPAPALPPVWLMSGLGARGLLYHAWLAQLTAEGVLRGGEEHLPPELLRWRRRGG
;
A
#
# COMPACT_ATOMS: atom_id res chain seq x y z
N MET A 1 -17.57 5.79 5.36
CA MET A 1 -16.13 5.96 5.04
C MET A 1 -15.50 6.69 6.21
N SER A 2 -14.36 6.24 6.75
CA SER A 2 -13.68 6.96 7.83
C SER A 2 -12.92 8.14 7.24
N LEU A 3 -13.20 9.35 7.74
CA LEU A 3 -12.58 10.61 7.31
C LEU A 3 -11.51 11.10 8.28
N SER A 4 -11.08 10.26 9.23
CA SER A 4 -9.98 10.61 10.11
C SER A 4 -9.07 9.41 10.39
N THR A 5 -7.86 9.66 10.86
CA THR A 5 -6.87 8.63 11.23
C THR A 5 -6.28 8.93 12.60
N LEU A 6 -6.20 7.92 13.46
CA LEU A 6 -5.61 7.98 14.79
C LEU A 6 -4.29 7.22 14.79
N CYS A 7 -3.19 7.90 15.09
CA CYS A 7 -1.85 7.34 15.16
C CYS A 7 -1.45 7.17 16.64
N VAL A 8 -1.19 5.95 17.07
CA VAL A 8 -0.74 5.62 18.43
C VAL A 8 0.77 5.39 18.38
N HIS A 9 1.55 6.07 19.23
CA HIS A 9 3.02 6.03 19.19
C HIS A 9 3.64 5.94 20.58
N VAL A 10 4.92 5.58 20.62
CA VAL A 10 5.66 5.17 21.83
C VAL A 10 5.98 6.28 22.85
N GLN A 11 5.74 7.57 22.57
CA GLN A 11 6.06 8.67 23.51
C GLN A 11 5.13 9.89 23.37
N ASP A 12 4.46 10.27 24.47
CA ASP A 12 3.50 11.37 24.53
C ASP A 12 4.10 12.76 24.23
N GLU A 13 5.31 13.02 24.71
CA GLU A 13 5.98 14.32 24.52
C GLU A 13 6.26 14.59 23.03
N GLN A 14 6.68 13.57 22.29
CA GLN A 14 6.90 13.67 20.84
C GLN A 14 5.60 13.91 20.08
N LEU A 15 4.49 13.30 20.52
CA LEU A 15 3.18 13.49 19.89
C LEU A 15 2.64 14.89 20.13
N ARG A 16 2.85 15.45 21.32
CA ARG A 16 2.47 16.84 21.62
C ARG A 16 3.26 17.83 20.75
N ALA A 17 4.58 17.68 20.69
CA ALA A 17 5.42 18.51 19.83
C ALA A 17 5.05 18.39 18.33
N ALA A 18 4.70 17.20 17.87
CA ALA A 18 4.24 17.00 16.50
C ALA A 18 2.90 17.71 16.22
N ALA A 19 1.93 17.63 17.14
CA ALA A 19 0.65 18.33 17.00
C ALA A 19 0.80 19.86 16.92
N GLU A 20 1.80 20.43 17.59
CA GLU A 20 2.07 21.88 17.54
C GLU A 20 2.57 22.35 16.17
N THR A 21 3.20 21.46 15.40
CA THR A 21 3.82 21.79 14.10
C THR A 21 2.99 21.32 12.90
N MET A 22 1.94 20.52 13.13
CA MET A 22 1.10 19.93 12.10
C MET A 22 -0.34 20.44 12.22
N PRO A 23 -0.78 21.39 11.35
CA PRO A 23 -2.12 21.98 11.45
C PRO A 23 -3.28 20.99 11.36
N SER A 24 -3.09 19.85 10.69
CA SER A 24 -4.10 18.81 10.51
C SER A 24 -4.10 17.73 11.58
N ALA A 25 -3.21 17.82 12.58
CA ALA A 25 -3.05 16.81 13.62
C ALA A 25 -3.38 17.40 15.01
N ARG A 26 -4.13 16.63 15.80
CA ARG A 26 -4.44 16.98 17.20
C ARG A 26 -3.94 15.88 18.12
N TYR A 27 -3.23 16.25 19.18
CA TYR A 27 -2.92 15.30 20.25
C TYR A 27 -4.17 14.96 21.07
N VAL A 28 -4.38 13.66 21.30
CA VAL A 28 -5.43 13.08 22.13
C VAL A 28 -4.76 12.31 23.27
N PRO A 29 -4.98 12.68 24.53
CA PRO A 29 -4.41 11.93 25.66
C PRO A 29 -5.08 10.55 25.80
N ALA A 30 -4.36 9.59 26.40
CA ALA A 30 -4.82 8.21 26.57
C ALA A 30 -6.23 8.10 27.18
N SER A 31 -6.50 8.91 28.20
CA SER A 31 -7.79 8.95 28.91
C SER A 31 -8.99 9.37 28.07
N HIS A 32 -8.77 9.87 26.85
CA HIS A 32 -9.83 10.27 25.92
C HIS A 32 -9.92 9.37 24.68
N LEU A 33 -9.08 8.34 24.56
CA LEU A 33 -9.04 7.49 23.35
C LEU A 33 -10.33 6.69 23.17
N ASP A 34 -10.90 6.12 24.25
CA ASP A 34 -12.15 5.35 24.17
C ASP A 34 -13.34 6.22 23.72
N ALA A 35 -13.33 7.52 24.04
CA ALA A 35 -14.33 8.48 23.55
C ALA A 35 -14.18 8.78 22.04
N ILE A 36 -12.97 8.60 21.47
CA ILE A 36 -12.70 8.79 20.04
C ILE A 36 -12.96 7.50 19.25
N LEU A 37 -12.54 6.37 19.79
CA LEU A 37 -12.76 5.06 19.23
C LEU A 37 -13.14 4.10 20.35
N ALA A 38 -14.44 3.86 20.49
CA ALA A 38 -14.96 2.93 21.48
C ALA A 38 -14.31 1.54 21.33
N GLY A 39 -13.81 1.00 22.44
CA GLY A 39 -13.10 -0.27 22.49
C GLY A 39 -11.59 -0.18 22.24
N LEU A 40 -11.02 1.01 22.01
CA LEU A 40 -9.59 1.24 22.10
C LEU A 40 -9.23 1.59 23.55
N THR A 41 -8.94 0.57 24.35
CA THR A 41 -8.67 0.76 25.79
C THR A 41 -7.29 1.35 26.06
N GLU A 42 -7.09 1.90 27.26
CA GLU A 42 -5.76 2.35 27.70
C GLU A 42 -4.75 1.19 27.69
N GLU A 43 -5.15 -0.05 27.98
CA GLU A 43 -4.25 -1.20 27.87
C GLU A 43 -3.84 -1.45 26.42
N ALA A 44 -4.76 -1.32 25.46
CA ALA A 44 -4.47 -1.47 24.04
C ALA A 44 -3.54 -0.36 23.51
N SER A 45 -3.60 0.83 24.09
CA SER A 45 -2.67 1.93 23.81
C SER A 45 -1.43 1.96 24.70
N ALA A 46 -1.28 0.99 25.62
CA ALA A 46 -0.25 0.97 26.66
C ALA A 46 -0.18 2.26 27.51
N GLY A 47 -1.32 2.93 27.72
CA GLY A 47 -1.44 4.18 28.45
C GLY A 47 -0.91 5.41 27.70
N LEU A 48 -0.62 5.27 26.41
CA LEU A 48 -0.09 6.34 25.56
C LEU A 48 -1.23 7.09 24.86
N GLY A 49 -1.00 8.38 24.62
CA GLY A 49 -1.86 9.20 23.77
C GLY A 49 -1.69 8.91 22.27
N ALA A 50 -2.37 9.69 21.45
CA ALA A 50 -2.40 9.53 20.01
C ALA A 50 -2.43 10.87 19.27
N LEU A 51 -2.10 10.85 17.98
CA LEU A 51 -2.39 11.94 17.05
C LEU A 51 -3.64 11.61 16.23
N LEU A 52 -4.64 12.48 16.30
CA LEU A 52 -5.82 12.44 15.46
C LEU A 52 -5.63 13.37 14.26
N PHE A 53 -5.63 12.79 13.06
CA PHE A 53 -5.65 13.51 11.79
C PHE A 53 -7.09 13.61 11.31
N SER A 54 -7.64 14.84 11.25
CA SER A 54 -9.03 15.08 10.84
C SER A 54 -9.29 14.88 9.35
N ASP A 55 -8.24 14.83 8.55
CA ASP A 55 -8.31 14.79 7.08
C ASP A 55 -7.73 13.48 6.53
N GLY A 56 -7.44 12.51 7.41
CA GLY A 56 -6.95 11.20 7.04
C GLY A 56 -8.06 10.33 6.46
N MET A 57 -7.83 9.65 5.35
CA MET A 57 -8.86 8.83 4.73
C MET A 57 -8.39 7.40 4.48
N ALA A 58 -9.23 6.44 4.85
CA ALA A 58 -9.10 5.05 4.40
C ALA A 58 -9.88 4.86 3.10
N LEU A 59 -9.17 4.45 2.05
CA LEU A 59 -9.73 4.20 0.73
C LEU A 59 -9.96 2.70 0.52
N ASP A 60 -11.05 2.34 -0.18
CA ASP A 60 -11.07 1.08 -0.93
C ASP A 60 -10.19 1.25 -2.16
N THR A 61 -8.96 0.75 -2.08
CA THR A 61 -7.97 0.90 -3.14
C THR A 61 -8.45 0.34 -4.47
N LYS A 62 -9.19 -0.79 -4.47
CA LYS A 62 -9.70 -1.36 -5.73
C LYS A 62 -10.77 -0.45 -6.34
N GLY A 63 -11.79 -0.11 -5.55
CA GLY A 63 -12.85 0.80 -6.02
C GLY A 63 -12.31 2.17 -6.46
N TYR A 64 -11.29 2.68 -5.76
CA TYR A 64 -10.60 3.92 -6.12
C TYR A 64 -9.91 3.81 -7.49
N LEU A 65 -9.14 2.75 -7.74
CA LEU A 65 -8.42 2.57 -9.00
C LEU A 65 -9.37 2.30 -10.17
N ASP A 66 -10.42 1.49 -9.96
CA ASP A 66 -11.46 1.24 -10.97
C ASP A 66 -12.16 2.55 -11.35
N GLY A 67 -12.54 3.37 -10.36
CA GLY A 67 -13.15 4.67 -10.57
C GLY A 67 -12.22 5.67 -11.27
N LEU A 68 -10.94 5.69 -10.89
CA LEU A 68 -9.92 6.54 -11.51
C LEU A 68 -9.72 6.18 -12.99
N TRP A 69 -9.69 4.89 -13.32
CA TRP A 69 -9.59 4.43 -14.70
C TRP A 69 -10.84 4.80 -15.51
N ALA A 70 -12.04 4.58 -14.95
CA ALA A 70 -13.29 4.96 -15.61
C ALA A 70 -13.36 6.48 -15.88
N ASP A 71 -12.93 7.32 -14.93
CA ASP A 71 -12.82 8.78 -15.14
C ASP A 71 -11.79 9.12 -16.23
N THR A 72 -10.64 8.45 -16.23
CA THR A 72 -9.60 8.63 -17.26
C THR A 72 -10.14 8.37 -18.65
N GLN A 73 -10.85 7.26 -18.84
CA GLN A 73 -11.48 6.92 -20.13
C GLN A 73 -12.57 7.92 -20.52
N ARG A 74 -13.37 8.39 -19.56
CA ARG A 74 -14.39 9.41 -19.82
C ARG A 74 -13.76 10.71 -20.31
N ARG A 75 -12.77 11.23 -19.60
CA ARG A 75 -12.06 12.47 -19.96
C ARG A 75 -11.35 12.36 -21.31
N ALA A 76 -10.74 11.21 -21.61
CA ALA A 76 -10.15 10.97 -22.92
C ALA A 76 -11.19 11.15 -24.04
N ARG A 77 -12.37 10.55 -23.90
CA ARG A 77 -13.47 10.70 -24.87
C ARG A 77 -13.96 12.15 -24.99
N GLU A 78 -14.09 12.87 -23.87
CA GLU A 78 -14.47 14.29 -23.87
C GLU A 78 -13.46 15.17 -24.63
N LEU A 79 -12.19 14.78 -24.62
CA LEU A 79 -11.10 15.45 -25.36
C LEU A 79 -10.94 14.94 -26.80
N GLY A 80 -11.81 14.02 -27.27
CA GLY A 80 -11.70 13.44 -28.61
C GLY A 80 -10.51 12.49 -28.79
N THR A 81 -9.97 11.95 -27.70
CA THR A 81 -8.89 10.95 -27.69
C THR A 81 -9.36 9.65 -27.02
N GLU A 82 -8.45 8.67 -26.89
CA GLU A 82 -8.73 7.38 -26.30
C GLU A 82 -7.73 7.05 -25.20
N ALA A 83 -8.22 6.41 -24.13
CA ALA A 83 -7.39 5.77 -23.11
C ALA A 83 -7.68 4.26 -23.15
N VAL A 84 -6.67 3.48 -23.59
CA VAL A 84 -6.78 2.03 -23.80
C VAL A 84 -5.98 1.30 -22.72
N LEU A 85 -6.62 0.32 -22.09
CA LEU A 85 -5.94 -0.64 -21.23
C LEU A 85 -5.73 -1.93 -22.01
N HIS A 86 -4.47 -2.33 -22.19
CA HIS A 86 -4.12 -3.60 -22.79
C HIS A 86 -3.98 -4.66 -21.67
N GLU A 87 -5.06 -5.39 -21.42
CA GLU A 87 -5.07 -6.47 -20.44
C GLU A 87 -4.26 -7.69 -20.91
N ASN A 88 -3.84 -8.54 -19.97
CA ASN A 88 -3.08 -9.77 -20.24
C ASN A 88 -1.83 -9.56 -21.12
N THR A 89 -1.25 -8.36 -21.04
CA THR A 89 -0.07 -7.96 -21.80
C THR A 89 1.05 -7.71 -20.83
N THR A 90 2.18 -8.39 -21.05
CA THR A 90 3.43 -8.12 -20.35
C THR A 90 4.41 -7.49 -21.33
N VAL A 91 5.19 -6.52 -20.87
CA VAL A 91 6.27 -5.89 -21.64
C VAL A 91 7.56 -6.30 -20.97
N HIS A 92 8.38 -7.11 -21.65
CA HIS A 92 9.65 -7.59 -21.11
C HIS A 92 10.83 -6.73 -21.56
N ASP A 93 10.69 -6.09 -22.72
CA ASP A 93 11.65 -5.14 -23.28
C ASP A 93 10.92 -3.91 -23.84
N LEU A 94 11.49 -2.71 -23.62
CA LEU A 94 10.94 -1.47 -24.19
C LEU A 94 10.95 -1.44 -25.72
N ALA A 95 11.84 -2.20 -26.36
CA ALA A 95 11.87 -2.34 -27.82
C ALA A 95 10.56 -2.97 -28.37
N GLU A 96 9.84 -3.78 -27.59
CA GLU A 96 8.54 -4.34 -27.97
C GLU A 96 7.47 -3.26 -28.19
N LEU A 97 7.61 -2.12 -27.51
CA LEU A 97 6.69 -0.99 -27.65
C LEU A 97 6.91 -0.25 -28.98
N ASN A 98 8.11 -0.33 -29.56
CA ASN A 98 8.43 0.25 -30.86
C ASN A 98 7.95 -0.62 -32.04
N VAL A 99 7.85 -1.95 -31.86
CA VAL A 99 7.50 -2.89 -32.93
C VAL A 99 6.04 -3.35 -32.79
N GLY A 100 5.12 -2.58 -33.38
CA GLY A 100 3.73 -3.04 -33.60
C GLY A 100 2.63 -2.32 -32.81
N LYS A 101 2.96 -1.43 -31.86
CA LYS A 101 1.97 -0.65 -31.07
C LYS A 101 1.98 0.87 -31.33
N GLY A 102 2.77 1.32 -32.30
CA GLY A 102 2.86 2.71 -32.75
C GLY A 102 3.96 3.53 -32.06
N PRO A 103 4.39 4.66 -32.64
CA PRO A 103 5.44 5.49 -32.06
C PRO A 103 4.88 6.28 -30.88
N TYR A 104 5.04 5.76 -29.67
CA TYR A 104 4.73 6.54 -28.47
C TYR A 104 5.60 7.80 -28.43
N ALA A 105 5.02 8.95 -28.07
CA ALA A 105 5.78 10.19 -27.90
C ALA A 105 6.57 10.24 -26.57
N GLY A 106 6.21 9.36 -25.63
CA GLY A 106 6.84 9.20 -24.33
C GLY A 106 6.36 7.90 -23.68
N ILE A 107 7.21 7.32 -22.83
CA ILE A 107 6.90 6.12 -22.05
C ILE A 107 7.01 6.48 -20.56
N VAL A 108 6.04 6.05 -19.76
CA VAL A 108 6.07 6.22 -18.29
C VAL A 108 6.08 4.84 -17.63
N LEU A 109 7.14 4.55 -16.88
CA LEU A 109 7.31 3.34 -16.09
C LEU A 109 6.69 3.53 -14.71
N ALA A 110 5.47 3.03 -14.53
CA ALA A 110 4.72 3.04 -13.28
C ALA A 110 4.39 1.62 -12.79
N MET A 111 5.34 0.70 -12.94
CA MET A 111 5.16 -0.75 -12.80
C MET A 111 5.53 -1.31 -11.41
N GLY A 112 5.73 -0.44 -10.42
CA GLY A 112 6.08 -0.85 -9.07
C GLY A 112 7.30 -1.79 -9.06
N ALA A 113 7.19 -2.93 -8.37
CA ALA A 113 8.28 -3.91 -8.25
C ALA A 113 8.69 -4.53 -9.60
N GLY A 114 7.76 -4.63 -10.57
CA GLY A 114 8.03 -5.21 -11.88
C GLY A 114 9.00 -4.40 -12.74
N VAL A 115 9.33 -3.16 -12.35
CA VAL A 115 10.35 -2.36 -13.05
C VAL A 115 11.73 -3.03 -13.03
N ALA A 116 12.02 -3.86 -12.03
CA ALA A 116 13.30 -4.55 -11.91
C ALA A 116 13.49 -5.68 -12.95
N ASP A 117 12.39 -6.19 -13.51
CA ASP A 117 12.38 -7.28 -14.47
C ASP A 117 12.42 -6.81 -15.93
N LEU A 118 12.33 -5.48 -16.15
CA LEU A 118 12.32 -4.88 -17.49
C LEU A 118 13.74 -4.83 -18.07
N ALA A 119 13.94 -5.52 -19.20
CA ALA A 119 15.22 -5.60 -19.88
C ALA A 119 15.72 -4.21 -20.33
N GLY A 120 17.02 -3.99 -20.22
CA GLY A 120 17.66 -2.74 -20.64
C GLY A 120 17.37 -1.52 -19.75
N VAL A 121 16.62 -1.68 -18.65
CA VAL A 121 16.27 -0.59 -17.73
C VAL A 121 17.00 -0.71 -16.39
N LYS A 122 17.27 -1.93 -15.92
CA LYS A 122 17.84 -2.21 -14.59
C LYS A 122 19.06 -1.35 -14.22
N ASP A 123 20.02 -1.20 -15.14
CA ASP A 123 21.26 -0.45 -14.90
C ASP A 123 21.06 1.07 -14.84
N HIS A 124 19.86 1.55 -15.20
CA HIS A 124 19.47 2.95 -15.18
C HIS A 124 18.52 3.28 -14.02
N LEU A 125 18.13 2.29 -13.22
CA LEU A 125 17.24 2.48 -12.09
C LEU A 125 17.96 3.05 -10.87
N PRO A 126 17.23 3.68 -9.92
CA PRO A 126 17.76 4.10 -8.63
C PRO A 126 18.51 2.94 -7.94
N PRO A 127 19.74 3.16 -7.44
CA PRO A 127 20.56 2.09 -6.85
C PRO A 127 20.05 1.60 -5.48
N PHE A 128 19.07 2.26 -4.88
CA PHE A 128 18.56 1.99 -3.53
C PHE A 128 17.06 1.66 -3.54
N MET A 129 16.66 0.67 -4.33
CA MET A 129 15.28 0.17 -4.36
C MET A 129 15.19 -1.14 -3.58
N ASP A 130 14.68 -1.05 -2.35
CA ASP A 130 14.40 -2.24 -1.55
C ASP A 130 13.05 -2.83 -1.96
N MET A 131 13.04 -4.12 -2.29
CA MET A 131 11.80 -4.89 -2.44
C MET A 131 11.37 -5.40 -1.07
N VAL A 132 10.17 -5.03 -0.64
CA VAL A 132 9.61 -5.44 0.65
C VAL A 132 8.27 -6.12 0.43
N ALA A 133 8.20 -7.42 0.71
CA ALA A 133 6.95 -8.14 0.66
C ALA A 133 6.04 -7.77 1.85
N GLY A 134 4.75 -7.93 1.66
CA GLY A 134 3.77 -7.68 2.70
C GLY A 134 2.41 -8.31 2.42
N ILE A 135 1.74 -8.68 3.50
CA ILE A 135 0.37 -9.20 3.52
C ILE A 135 -0.56 -8.17 4.16
N SER A 136 -1.75 -8.02 3.60
CA SER A 136 -2.89 -7.38 4.25
C SER A 136 -4.13 -8.28 4.19
N LEU A 137 -5.04 -8.08 5.14
CA LEU A 137 -6.29 -8.85 5.24
C LEU A 137 -7.46 -7.89 5.17
N THR A 138 -8.43 -8.19 4.31
CA THR A 138 -9.74 -7.55 4.36
C THR A 138 -10.61 -8.34 5.31
N LEU A 139 -11.16 -7.66 6.30
CA LEU A 139 -12.10 -8.23 7.25
C LEU A 139 -13.50 -7.69 6.98
N GLU A 140 -14.50 -8.55 7.10
CA GLU A 140 -15.90 -8.19 6.99
C GLU A 140 -16.71 -8.74 8.16
N LEU A 141 -17.63 -7.92 8.66
CA LEU A 141 -18.57 -8.31 9.69
C LEU A 141 -19.74 -9.08 9.06
N GLY A 142 -20.03 -10.27 9.57
CA GLY A 142 -21.13 -11.12 9.09
C GLY A 142 -20.85 -11.84 7.77
N ALA A 143 -19.61 -11.83 7.27
CA ALA A 143 -19.20 -12.71 6.19
C ALA A 143 -19.19 -14.18 6.68
N GLU A 144 -19.64 -15.11 5.82
CA GLU A 144 -19.34 -16.52 6.01
C GLU A 144 -17.81 -16.68 5.94
N GLY A 145 -17.20 -17.19 7.02
CA GLY A 145 -15.75 -17.09 7.19
C GLY A 145 -14.94 -17.73 6.06
N TRP A 146 -13.73 -17.22 5.81
CA TRP A 146 -12.76 -17.90 4.96
C TRP A 146 -12.47 -19.31 5.49
N ALA A 147 -13.03 -20.32 4.83
CA ALA A 147 -12.88 -21.73 5.17
C ALA A 147 -11.55 -22.29 4.64
N GLY A 148 -10.41 -21.67 4.95
CA GLY A 148 -9.07 -22.27 4.82
C GLY A 148 -8.62 -22.82 3.45
N ALA A 149 -9.45 -22.80 2.41
CA ALA A 149 -9.11 -23.31 1.11
C ALA A 149 -8.20 -22.29 0.44
N VAL A 150 -6.93 -22.68 0.31
CA VAL A 150 -5.98 -22.06 -0.61
C VAL A 150 -6.59 -22.17 -1.99
N HIS A 151 -7.23 -21.10 -2.47
CA HIS A 151 -7.46 -20.98 -3.90
C HIS A 151 -6.07 -20.91 -4.53
N PRO A 152 -5.70 -21.83 -5.44
CA PRO A 152 -4.39 -21.77 -6.08
C PRO A 152 -4.25 -20.39 -6.71
N GLU A 153 -3.19 -19.69 -6.28
CA GLU A 153 -2.82 -18.38 -6.75
C GLU A 153 -2.79 -18.40 -8.29
N ARG A 154 -3.41 -17.40 -8.93
CA ARG A 154 -2.95 -17.00 -10.26
C ARG A 154 -1.63 -16.26 -10.07
N VAL A 155 -0.56 -17.01 -9.90
CA VAL A 155 0.78 -16.51 -10.17
C VAL A 155 0.83 -16.31 -11.68
N HIS A 156 0.77 -15.07 -12.14
CA HIS A 156 1.07 -14.77 -13.53
C HIS A 156 2.54 -15.15 -13.78
N GLY A 157 2.77 -16.25 -14.48
CA GLY A 157 4.09 -16.59 -15.04
C GLY A 157 4.85 -17.80 -14.46
N ALA A 158 4.26 -18.61 -13.57
CA ALA A 158 4.89 -19.86 -13.14
C ALA A 158 4.06 -21.09 -13.55
N GLU A 159 4.69 -22.06 -14.22
CA GLU A 159 4.08 -23.37 -14.50
C GLU A 159 3.61 -24.05 -13.20
N PRO A 160 2.50 -24.80 -13.24
CA PRO A 160 1.93 -25.41 -12.04
C PRO A 160 2.85 -26.52 -11.52
N PRO A 161 3.24 -26.50 -10.23
CA PRO A 161 3.85 -27.67 -9.63
C PRO A 161 2.81 -28.79 -9.52
N THR A 162 3.17 -29.94 -10.08
CA THR A 162 2.46 -31.21 -9.98
C THR A 162 2.15 -31.60 -8.53
N ALA A 163 0.87 -31.84 -8.28
CA ALA A 163 0.26 -32.78 -7.33
C ALA A 163 0.80 -32.88 -5.88
N THR A 164 -0.09 -32.50 -4.96
CA THR A 164 -0.37 -33.11 -3.63
C THR A 164 0.73 -33.13 -2.56
N THR A 165 0.52 -32.27 -1.55
CA THR A 165 0.17 -32.71 -0.18
C THR A 165 -0.83 -31.72 0.40
N ALA A 166 -2.05 -32.19 0.66
CA ALA A 166 -3.01 -31.43 1.46
C ALA A 166 -2.49 -31.41 2.90
N VAL A 167 -2.19 -30.23 3.42
CA VAL A 167 -2.02 -30.04 4.86
C VAL A 167 -3.43 -29.89 5.41
N GLU A 168 -3.85 -30.85 6.24
CA GLU A 168 -5.13 -30.79 6.92
C GLU A 168 -5.27 -29.50 7.74
N PRO A 169 -6.48 -28.95 7.90
CA PRO A 169 -6.68 -27.86 8.83
C PRO A 169 -6.35 -28.35 10.23
N ASP A 170 -5.44 -27.65 10.92
CA ASP A 170 -5.29 -27.77 12.37
C ASP A 170 -6.64 -27.41 13.01
N ALA A 171 -7.49 -28.42 13.17
CA ALA A 171 -8.52 -28.45 14.16
C ALA A 171 -7.79 -28.26 15.48
N HIS A 172 -7.85 -27.06 16.06
CA HIS A 172 -7.73 -26.69 17.47
C HIS A 172 -7.50 -25.16 17.53
N SER A 173 -8.50 -24.38 17.09
CA SER A 173 -8.60 -22.97 17.51
C SER A 173 -9.51 -22.92 18.75
N PRO A 174 -9.00 -22.60 19.95
CA PRO A 174 -9.75 -22.75 21.20
C PRO A 174 -10.79 -21.64 21.48
N ASP A 175 -11.24 -20.88 20.47
CA ASP A 175 -12.16 -19.74 20.70
C ASP A 175 -13.52 -19.90 20.00
N ALA A 176 -14.12 -21.07 20.14
CA ALA A 176 -15.58 -21.20 20.10
C ALA A 176 -16.13 -20.93 21.51
N ARG A 177 -16.06 -19.68 21.98
CA ARG A 177 -16.79 -19.28 23.20
C ARG A 177 -18.18 -18.79 22.82
N CYS A 178 -19.16 -19.36 23.52
CA CYS A 178 -20.58 -19.05 23.43
C CYS A 178 -20.85 -17.55 23.47
N ALA A 179 -21.87 -17.14 22.71
CA ALA A 179 -22.46 -15.81 22.74
C ALA A 179 -22.92 -15.44 24.17
N GLY A 180 -22.04 -14.80 24.93
CA GLY A 180 -22.33 -14.08 26.15
C GLY A 180 -21.86 -12.65 25.96
N ASP A 181 -22.80 -11.71 26.10
CA ASP A 181 -22.65 -10.25 26.12
C ASP A 181 -21.50 -9.71 25.25
N LEU A 182 -21.72 -9.70 23.94
CA LEU A 182 -20.85 -8.94 23.06
C LEU A 182 -20.95 -7.45 23.46
N PRO A 183 -19.85 -6.80 23.85
CA PRO A 183 -19.86 -5.37 24.21
C PRO A 183 -20.42 -4.51 23.07
N ALA A 184 -20.93 -3.30 23.37
CA ALA A 184 -21.67 -2.45 22.42
C ALA A 184 -21.02 -2.19 21.04
N HIS A 185 -19.71 -2.46 20.89
CA HIS A 185 -18.98 -2.47 19.62
C HIS A 185 -19.17 -3.76 18.77
N ALA A 186 -20.08 -4.66 19.18
CA ALA A 186 -20.50 -5.84 18.44
C ALA A 186 -21.19 -5.55 17.10
N SER A 187 -21.68 -4.32 16.92
CA SER A 187 -22.44 -3.90 15.74
C SER A 187 -21.59 -3.50 14.54
N GLY A 188 -20.27 -3.37 14.71
CA GLY A 188 -19.34 -2.96 13.65
C GLY A 188 -18.42 -1.81 14.05
N TRP A 189 -17.66 -1.31 13.07
CA TRP A 189 -16.77 -0.17 13.26
C TRP A 189 -17.63 1.07 13.55
N PRO A 190 -17.35 1.84 14.62
CA PRO A 190 -18.19 2.97 14.98
C PRO A 190 -18.27 3.99 13.85
N GLU A 191 -19.46 4.52 13.61
CA GLU A 191 -19.67 5.51 12.56
C GLU A 191 -18.89 6.80 12.86
N GLY A 192 -18.22 7.34 11.85
CA GLY A 192 -17.39 8.54 11.98
C GLY A 192 -16.06 8.34 12.72
N ALA A 193 -15.83 7.18 13.34
CA ALA A 193 -14.58 6.92 14.06
C ALA A 193 -13.36 6.84 13.12
N PRO A 194 -12.19 7.30 13.57
CA PRO A 194 -10.96 7.30 12.78
C PRO A 194 -10.47 5.88 12.49
N SER A 195 -9.75 5.69 11.39
CA SER A 195 -8.91 4.51 11.18
C SER A 195 -7.69 4.50 12.11
N LEU A 196 -7.11 3.34 12.40
CA LEU A 196 -5.92 3.24 13.25
C LEU A 196 -4.64 3.12 12.42
N ALA A 197 -3.72 4.07 12.55
CA ALA A 197 -2.35 4.00 12.05
C ALA A 197 -1.43 3.50 13.17
N ALA A 198 -1.50 2.20 13.45
CA ALA A 198 -0.64 1.51 14.40
C ALA A 198 0.12 0.37 13.69
N MET A 199 0.76 -0.51 14.45
CA MET A 199 1.38 -1.73 13.94
C MET A 199 0.70 -2.94 14.59
N PRO A 200 -0.30 -3.56 13.94
CA PRO A 200 -0.80 -3.28 12.58
C PRO A 200 -1.75 -2.08 12.49
N TYR A 201 -1.87 -1.50 11.29
CA TYR A 201 -2.90 -0.52 10.95
C TYR A 201 -4.26 -1.22 10.77
N ILE A 202 -5.33 -0.48 11.05
CA ILE A 202 -6.73 -0.87 10.78
C ILE A 202 -7.37 0.27 9.98
N ALA A 203 -7.53 0.06 8.67
CA ALA A 203 -8.13 1.02 7.76
C ALA A 203 -9.63 0.72 7.60
N ALA A 204 -10.48 1.50 8.27
CA ALA A 204 -11.92 1.29 8.28
C ALA A 204 -12.58 1.81 6.99
N GLN A 205 -13.24 0.91 6.25
CA GLN A 205 -13.90 1.19 4.97
C GLN A 205 -15.44 1.25 5.13
N GLY A 206 -15.90 1.61 6.32
CA GLY A 206 -17.32 1.58 6.72
C GLY A 206 -17.53 0.78 7.99
N SER A 207 -18.77 0.63 8.42
CA SER A 207 -19.10 -0.06 9.68
C SER A 207 -18.89 -1.57 9.63
N ARG A 208 -18.80 -2.18 8.44
CA ARG A 208 -18.77 -3.65 8.28
C ARG A 208 -17.57 -4.17 7.50
N ARG A 209 -16.64 -3.29 7.12
CA ARG A 209 -15.46 -3.67 6.34
C ARG A 209 -14.24 -2.86 6.76
N CYS A 210 -13.11 -3.54 6.93
CA CYS A 210 -11.82 -2.88 7.15
C CYS A 210 -10.70 -3.67 6.50
N VAL A 211 -9.55 -3.01 6.30
CA VAL A 211 -8.31 -3.66 5.90
C VAL A 211 -7.34 -3.55 7.05
N ILE A 212 -6.80 -4.68 7.50
CA ILE A 212 -5.72 -4.72 8.47
C ILE A 212 -4.41 -5.02 7.76
N GLY A 213 -3.34 -4.36 8.20
CA GLY A 213 -2.05 -4.59 7.62
C GLY A 213 -0.92 -3.86 8.34
N ALA A 214 0.31 -3.97 7.86
CA ALA A 214 0.73 -5.04 6.98
C ALA A 214 1.96 -5.71 7.58
N THR A 215 2.24 -6.91 7.12
CA THR A 215 3.55 -7.50 7.33
C THR A 215 4.60 -6.67 6.57
N TRP A 216 5.84 -6.72 7.06
CA TRP A 216 6.97 -5.99 6.51
C TRP A 216 8.14 -6.95 6.43
N ASP A 217 8.19 -7.67 5.31
CA ASP A 217 9.11 -8.78 5.12
C ASP A 217 10.22 -8.32 4.17
N ARG A 218 11.29 -7.80 4.77
CA ARG A 218 12.49 -7.37 4.04
C ARG A 218 13.41 -8.59 3.82
N PRO A 219 13.91 -8.83 2.60
CA PRO A 219 14.88 -9.89 2.37
C PRO A 219 16.17 -9.60 3.16
N ALA A 220 16.78 -10.65 3.72
CA ALA A 220 17.99 -10.53 4.54
C ALA A 220 19.24 -10.16 3.72
N ALA A 221 19.21 -10.39 2.39
CA ALA A 221 20.21 -9.96 1.43
C ALA A 221 19.55 -9.56 0.08
N PRO A 222 20.19 -8.72 -0.75
CA PRO A 222 19.60 -8.17 -1.98
C PRO A 222 19.25 -9.21 -3.06
N ASP A 223 19.90 -10.37 -3.02
CA ASP A 223 19.75 -11.50 -3.94
C ASP A 223 18.86 -12.63 -3.38
N GLN A 224 18.42 -12.50 -2.13
CA GLN A 224 17.52 -13.46 -1.51
C GLN A 224 16.07 -13.11 -1.80
N ASN A 225 15.30 -14.11 -2.21
CA ASN A 225 13.85 -14.05 -2.10
C ASN A 225 13.51 -13.82 -0.61
N PRO A 226 12.56 -12.93 -0.26
CA PRO A 226 12.27 -12.57 1.14
C PRO A 226 12.22 -13.80 2.06
N GLY A 227 13.20 -13.89 2.98
CA GLY A 227 13.55 -15.11 3.71
C GLY A 227 12.60 -15.47 4.85
N THR A 228 12.13 -16.72 4.80
CA THR A 228 11.97 -17.70 5.90
C THR A 228 11.48 -17.23 7.28
N ALA A 229 10.35 -16.52 7.31
CA ALA A 229 9.19 -16.74 8.21
C ALA A 229 8.38 -15.43 8.22
N PRO A 230 7.60 -15.15 7.15
CA PRO A 230 6.76 -13.96 7.12
C PRO A 230 5.84 -13.96 8.34
N ARG A 231 5.60 -12.79 8.94
CA ARG A 231 4.51 -12.67 9.93
C ARG A 231 3.27 -13.28 9.32
N THR A 232 2.70 -14.27 9.99
CA THR A 232 1.59 -14.99 9.38
C THR A 232 0.34 -14.10 9.39
N ALA A 233 -0.61 -14.39 8.50
CA ALA A 233 -1.93 -13.78 8.57
C ALA A 233 -2.57 -13.93 9.98
N GLY A 234 -2.26 -15.02 10.68
CA GLY A 234 -2.72 -15.28 12.05
C GLY A 234 -2.11 -14.30 13.07
N GLU A 235 -0.81 -14.04 13.01
CA GLU A 235 -0.16 -13.05 13.87
C GLU A 235 -0.70 -11.64 13.63
N LEU A 236 -0.84 -11.24 12.36
CA LEU A 236 -1.40 -9.95 11.98
C LEU A 236 -2.82 -9.76 12.54
N LEU A 237 -3.66 -10.79 12.43
CA LEU A 237 -5.02 -10.78 12.97
C LEU A 237 -5.04 -10.75 14.51
N SER A 238 -4.16 -11.52 15.16
CA SER A 238 -4.03 -11.54 16.62
C SER A 238 -3.66 -10.16 17.16
N GLN A 239 -2.66 -9.50 16.56
CA GLN A 239 -2.24 -8.15 16.95
C GLN A 239 -3.33 -7.11 16.70
N ALA A 240 -4.04 -7.19 15.56
CA ALA A 240 -5.14 -6.28 15.28
C ALA A 240 -6.31 -6.44 16.28
N ARG A 241 -6.59 -7.66 16.73
CA ARG A 241 -7.60 -7.95 17.77
C ARG A 241 -7.15 -7.52 19.17
N ALA A 242 -5.86 -7.61 19.47
CA ALA A 242 -5.32 -7.05 20.70
C ALA A 242 -5.46 -5.52 20.73
N LEU A 243 -5.27 -4.86 19.57
CA LEU A 243 -5.43 -3.42 19.43
C LEU A 243 -6.89 -2.97 19.48
N TRP A 244 -7.80 -3.70 18.82
CA TRP A 244 -9.24 -3.44 18.87
C TRP A 244 -10.03 -4.75 19.00
N PRO A 245 -10.42 -5.13 20.24
CA PRO A 245 -11.07 -6.41 20.53
C PRO A 245 -12.37 -6.67 19.77
N GLY A 246 -13.05 -5.63 19.31
CA GLY A 246 -14.27 -5.77 18.48
C GLY A 246 -14.05 -6.53 17.17
N LEU A 247 -12.80 -6.66 16.69
CA LEU A 247 -12.46 -7.46 15.51
C LEU A 247 -12.66 -8.98 15.75
N ALA A 248 -12.93 -9.42 16.98
CA ALA A 248 -13.19 -10.83 17.28
C ALA A 248 -14.40 -11.38 16.50
N ALA A 249 -15.44 -10.57 16.29
CA ALA A 249 -16.64 -10.94 15.54
C ALA A 249 -16.47 -10.91 14.01
N TRP A 250 -15.34 -10.40 13.52
CA TRP A 250 -15.09 -10.17 12.10
C TRP A 250 -14.36 -11.36 11.47
N ARG A 251 -14.64 -11.62 10.19
CA ARG A 251 -14.04 -12.71 9.43
C ARG A 251 -13.13 -12.18 8.33
N VAL A 252 -12.06 -12.91 8.06
CA VAL A 252 -11.22 -12.65 6.89
C VAL A 252 -12.05 -12.96 5.65
N ALA A 253 -12.28 -11.95 4.81
CA ALA A 253 -12.95 -12.08 3.52
C ALA A 253 -11.93 -12.23 2.38
N HIS A 254 -10.78 -11.57 2.49
CA HIS A 254 -9.73 -11.59 1.48
C HIS A 254 -8.34 -11.44 2.09
N ARG A 255 -7.34 -12.06 1.46
CA ARG A 255 -5.92 -11.92 1.76
C ARG A 255 -5.21 -11.42 0.51
N ALA A 256 -4.50 -10.30 0.64
CA ALA A 256 -3.71 -9.72 -0.43
C ALA A 256 -2.22 -9.83 -0.11
N HIS A 257 -1.43 -10.22 -1.10
CA HIS A 257 0.03 -10.23 -1.06
C HIS A 257 0.55 -9.18 -2.04
N GLY A 258 1.60 -8.46 -1.67
CA GLY A 258 2.21 -7.49 -2.57
C GLY A 258 3.65 -7.16 -2.22
N THR A 259 4.37 -6.67 -3.22
CA THR A 259 5.76 -6.21 -3.07
C THR A 259 5.83 -4.71 -3.21
N ARG A 260 6.37 -4.05 -2.19
CA ARG A 260 6.62 -2.61 -2.17
C ARG A 260 8.01 -2.34 -2.71
N VAL A 261 8.13 -1.33 -3.56
CA VAL A 261 9.43 -0.72 -3.87
C VAL A 261 9.61 0.43 -2.91
N VAL A 262 10.55 0.30 -1.98
CA VAL A 262 10.83 1.31 -0.96
C VAL A 262 12.03 2.12 -1.39
N SER A 263 11.87 3.45 -1.41
CA SER A 263 12.98 4.36 -1.64
C SER A 263 13.85 4.54 -0.40
N GLN A 264 15.09 4.98 -0.63
CA GLN A 264 16.05 5.33 0.41
C GLN A 264 15.48 6.36 1.40
N ARG A 265 15.75 6.13 2.69
CA ARG A 265 15.47 7.11 3.74
C ARG A 265 16.50 8.24 3.71
N THR A 266 16.00 9.46 3.81
CA THR A 266 16.73 10.72 3.82
C THR A 266 16.21 11.60 4.97
N ASP A 267 16.82 12.76 5.16
CA ASP A 267 16.35 13.77 6.13
C ASP A 267 14.95 14.32 5.80
N HIS A 268 14.50 14.17 4.54
CA HIS A 268 13.14 14.50 4.10
C HIS A 268 12.19 13.31 4.16
N GLY A 269 12.55 12.26 4.88
CA GLY A 269 11.82 11.00 4.91
C GLY A 269 12.18 10.11 3.71
N THR A 270 11.19 9.45 3.13
CA THR A 270 11.37 8.45 2.06
C THR A 270 10.58 8.89 0.83
N PRO A 271 11.05 9.96 0.14
CA PRO A 271 10.39 10.48 -1.06
C PRO A 271 10.44 9.45 -2.20
N PRO A 272 9.44 9.41 -3.09
CA PRO A 272 9.47 8.50 -4.23
C PRO A 272 10.56 8.89 -5.25
N TYR A 273 10.80 8.00 -6.20
CA TYR A 273 11.70 8.25 -7.32
C TYR A 273 10.90 8.71 -8.54
N GLY A 274 11.36 9.81 -9.13
CA GLY A 274 10.81 10.39 -10.34
C GLY A 274 11.89 10.75 -11.36
N GLY A 275 11.45 11.09 -12.56
CA GLY A 275 12.29 11.69 -13.60
C GLY A 275 12.58 10.79 -14.80
N ARG A 276 13.21 11.38 -15.81
CA ARG A 276 13.60 10.75 -17.07
C ARG A 276 14.77 9.77 -16.90
N LEU A 277 14.70 8.61 -17.55
CA LEU A 277 15.80 7.66 -17.57
C LEU A 277 16.79 7.98 -18.71
N ALA A 278 18.08 7.85 -18.42
CA ALA A 278 19.15 8.08 -19.38
C ALA A 278 19.58 6.74 -20.02
N LEU A 279 18.74 6.17 -20.89
CA LEU A 279 18.90 4.82 -21.48
C LEU A 279 19.99 4.70 -22.58
N GLY A 280 20.93 5.64 -22.66
CA GLY A 280 21.97 5.67 -23.70
C GLY A 280 21.41 5.84 -25.13
N PRO A 281 22.27 5.74 -26.17
CA PRO A 281 21.91 6.01 -27.56
C PRO A 281 21.27 4.82 -28.33
N ALA A 282 20.86 3.74 -27.65
CA ALA A 282 20.25 2.55 -28.28
C ALA A 282 18.79 2.82 -28.74
N PRO A 283 18.25 2.05 -29.70
CA PRO A 283 17.53 2.58 -30.86
C PRO A 283 16.24 3.33 -30.51
N ALA A 284 16.06 4.53 -31.09
CA ALA A 284 14.80 5.24 -31.33
C ALA A 284 13.67 5.11 -30.28
N LEU A 285 14.00 4.98 -28.99
CA LEU A 285 13.00 5.01 -27.94
C LEU A 285 12.63 6.47 -27.66
N PRO A 286 11.34 6.77 -27.47
CA PRO A 286 10.93 8.07 -26.98
C PRO A 286 11.46 8.28 -25.54
N PRO A 287 11.39 9.53 -25.02
CA PRO A 287 11.70 9.80 -23.61
C PRO A 287 11.00 8.83 -22.66
N VAL A 288 11.79 8.13 -21.84
CA VAL A 288 11.29 7.20 -20.81
C VAL A 288 11.35 7.87 -19.45
N TRP A 289 10.24 7.84 -18.72
CA TRP A 289 10.07 8.44 -17.40
C TRP A 289 9.82 7.38 -16.36
N LEU A 290 10.34 7.58 -15.15
CA LEU A 290 10.16 6.67 -14.02
C LEU A 290 9.21 7.28 -12.99
N MET A 291 8.30 6.44 -12.48
CA MET A 291 7.51 6.68 -11.28
C MET A 291 7.61 5.44 -10.39
N SER A 292 8.46 5.47 -9.36
CA SER A 292 8.70 4.30 -8.50
C SER A 292 9.07 4.70 -7.06
N GLY A 293 9.40 3.72 -6.21
CA GLY A 293 9.84 3.98 -4.83
C GLY A 293 8.74 4.49 -3.91
N LEU A 294 7.46 4.27 -4.25
CA LEU A 294 6.30 4.77 -3.50
C LEU A 294 6.14 4.13 -2.09
N GLY A 295 6.79 2.99 -1.85
CA GLY A 295 6.75 2.27 -0.58
C GLY A 295 5.32 1.97 -0.10
N ALA A 296 5.09 2.13 1.20
CA ALA A 296 3.77 1.96 1.82
C ALA A 296 2.88 3.23 1.73
N ARG A 297 3.33 4.28 1.04
CA ARG A 297 2.64 5.58 0.95
C ARG A 297 2.23 5.92 -0.48
N GLY A 298 2.04 4.91 -1.33
CA GLY A 298 1.65 5.10 -2.72
C GLY A 298 0.38 5.94 -2.88
N LEU A 299 -0.64 5.71 -2.05
CA LEU A 299 -1.89 6.50 -2.08
C LEU A 299 -1.72 7.97 -1.66
N LEU A 300 -0.63 8.33 -0.98
CA LEU A 300 -0.32 9.71 -0.63
C LEU A 300 0.38 10.42 -1.79
N TYR A 301 1.29 9.72 -2.48
CA TYR A 301 2.17 10.35 -3.47
C TYR A 301 1.74 10.18 -4.92
N HIS A 302 0.86 9.20 -5.26
CA HIS A 302 0.61 8.83 -6.65
C HIS A 302 0.08 9.99 -7.50
N ALA A 303 -0.91 10.74 -7.00
CA ALA A 303 -1.51 11.85 -7.75
C ALA A 303 -0.52 13.00 -7.96
N TRP A 304 0.21 13.37 -6.90
CA TRP A 304 1.23 14.42 -6.97
C TRP A 304 2.37 14.04 -7.92
N LEU A 305 2.90 12.82 -7.79
CA LEU A 305 3.96 12.32 -8.66
C LEU A 305 3.47 12.20 -10.12
N ALA A 306 2.24 11.72 -10.34
CA ALA A 306 1.66 11.62 -11.69
C ALA A 306 1.53 12.97 -12.36
N GLN A 307 1.09 14.00 -11.62
CA GLN A 307 1.01 15.37 -12.13
C GLN A 307 2.38 15.89 -12.55
N LEU A 308 3.39 15.76 -11.67
CA LEU A 308 4.75 16.18 -11.96
C LEU A 308 5.35 15.45 -13.16
N THR A 309 5.14 14.13 -13.26
CA THR A 309 5.61 13.34 -14.39
C THR A 309 4.90 13.73 -15.69
N ALA A 310 3.58 13.92 -15.67
CA ALA A 310 2.82 14.36 -16.84
C ALA A 310 3.29 15.72 -17.34
N GLU A 311 3.52 16.67 -16.43
CA GLU A 311 4.08 17.99 -16.76
C GLU A 311 5.46 17.88 -17.40
N GLY A 312 6.32 16.99 -16.90
CA GLY A 312 7.64 16.74 -17.50
C GLY A 312 7.59 16.09 -18.86
N VAL A 313 6.69 15.11 -19.06
CA VAL A 313 6.44 14.49 -20.37
C VAL A 313 5.99 15.55 -21.37
N LEU A 314 5.04 16.42 -20.99
CA LEU A 314 4.48 17.44 -21.87
C LEU A 314 5.47 18.57 -22.20
N ARG A 315 6.34 18.95 -21.25
CA ARG A 315 7.39 19.97 -21.48
C ARG A 315 8.67 19.41 -22.11
N GLY A 316 8.86 18.09 -22.06
CA GLY A 316 10.10 17.44 -22.48
C GLY A 316 11.28 17.70 -21.53
N GLY A 317 11.02 18.12 -20.28
CA GLY A 317 12.01 18.65 -19.34
C GLY A 317 11.69 18.35 -17.87
N GLU A 318 12.70 18.47 -17.01
CA GLU A 318 12.65 18.10 -15.59
C GLU A 318 12.79 19.28 -14.64
N GLU A 319 12.83 20.50 -15.17
CA GLU A 319 13.11 21.74 -14.45
C GLU A 319 12.12 22.05 -13.31
N HIS A 320 10.89 21.55 -13.37
CA HIS A 320 9.88 21.71 -12.33
C HIS A 320 9.89 20.58 -11.28
N LEU A 321 10.66 19.52 -11.49
CA LEU A 321 10.71 18.41 -10.54
C LEU A 321 11.46 18.82 -9.27
N PRO A 322 10.89 18.54 -8.08
CA PRO A 322 11.62 18.70 -6.82
C PRO A 322 12.94 17.91 -6.85
N PRO A 323 14.06 18.50 -6.41
CA PRO A 323 15.37 17.86 -6.48
C PRO A 323 15.45 16.56 -5.66
N GLU A 324 14.58 16.39 -4.66
CA GLU A 324 14.38 15.19 -3.86
C GLU A 324 14.05 13.97 -4.72
N LEU A 325 13.20 14.14 -5.75
CA LEU A 325 12.78 13.06 -6.64
C LEU A 325 13.92 12.54 -7.54
N LEU A 326 14.95 13.37 -7.75
CA LEU A 326 16.09 13.12 -8.64
C LEU A 326 17.37 12.72 -7.88
N ARG A 327 17.34 12.65 -6.54
CA ARG A 327 18.54 12.40 -5.70
C ARG A 327 19.24 11.09 -6.04
N TRP A 328 18.49 10.09 -6.52
CA TRP A 328 19.01 8.80 -6.94
C TRP A 328 20.05 8.86 -8.07
N ARG A 329 20.10 9.97 -8.82
CA ARG A 329 21.13 10.18 -9.86
C ARG A 329 22.47 10.67 -9.33
N ARG A 330 22.49 11.20 -8.12
CA ARG A 330 23.74 11.64 -7.49
C ARG A 330 24.45 10.39 -7.00
N ARG A 331 25.38 9.87 -7.80
CA ARG A 331 26.30 8.82 -7.37
C ARG A 331 27.07 9.33 -6.14
N GLY A 332 26.98 8.59 -5.04
CA GLY A 332 27.88 8.61 -3.88
C GLY A 332 28.45 9.96 -3.46
N GLY A 333 27.84 10.55 -2.42
CA GLY A 333 28.59 11.26 -1.39
C GLY A 333 28.64 10.37 -0.16
#